data_AF-A0A8E0QUD7-F1
#
_entry.id   AF-A0A8E0QUD7-F1
#
_cell.length_a   1.000
_cell.length_b   1.000
_cell.length_c   1.000
_cell.angle_alpha   90.00
_cell.angle_beta   90.00
_cell.angle_gamma   90.00
#
_symmetry.space_group_name_H-M   'P 1'
#
loop_
_entity.id
_entity.type
_entity.pdbx_description
1 polymer ?
#
loop_
_entity_poly.entity_id
_entity_poly.type
_entity_poly.pdbx_seq_one_letter_code
_entity_poly.pdbx_strand_id
1 'polypeptide(L)'
;MKLTFQSGFLRFARQAIVDPIVVVPVRRALPSAAAVRPTTLTLSSSDPTIPHYRHSSSLTLRSSRLADTMPKDNKNSFNLKTPKGTKDWSGSDALLRDRIFSTIADVFKRHGGTALDTPVFELREILAGKYGEDSKLIYDLQDQGGEICSLRYDLTVPFARWLAMNPDVRSIKRYHIAKVYRRDQPAVSKGRMREFYQCDFDIAGAFDPMVPDAEILRIVTEVFEELGWQGRYTIKVNHRKILDGVFEVCGVPPEKIRPISSAVDKLDKMSWADVRKEMVEEKGLDGKVADLIEKYVAGKGTRDLLESLWKDESLIANASAKAGLEEMGLLMDYLEAFGCLDKISFDMSLARGLDYYTGVIYEVVTEGSAPAVSSSAPEAQKLQKSGKKDKSKSGNLEDEDRSNDPTLGVGSVAAGGRYDNLVGMFLPKAQIPCVGVSFGVDRIFSITKARLEREKSTAALRSSEVDVFVMAFGGKGFTGMLKERMDVCQKLWNAGIKAEFSYKIKPKLPQQFKAAEQGGVPFAVILGEDELAAGQVRIKELGLEEGHPEKEGVLVDLAALTDEVKARLAKKQSQTSAKADISGVTQQLEAVKVEAPKTEDAGV
;
A
#
# COMPACT_ATOMS: atom_id res chain seq x y z
N MET A 1 24.17 -58.96 -1.34
CA MET A 1 23.75 -59.67 -2.56
C MET A 1 23.19 -58.62 -3.52
N LYS A 2 23.94 -58.32 -4.58
CA LYS A 2 23.59 -57.33 -5.62
C LYS A 2 22.46 -57.89 -6.49
N LEU A 3 21.52 -57.04 -6.89
CA LEU A 3 20.70 -57.28 -8.08
C LEU A 3 20.61 -55.99 -8.90
N THR A 4 20.99 -56.16 -10.15
CA THR A 4 21.25 -55.22 -11.23
C THR A 4 20.00 -55.04 -12.09
N PHE A 5 20.08 -54.14 -13.09
CA PHE A 5 19.18 -53.85 -14.22
C PHE A 5 18.29 -52.60 -14.04
N GLN A 6 18.17 -51.67 -14.98
CA GLN A 6 18.92 -51.41 -16.23
C GLN A 6 18.57 -49.98 -16.67
N SER A 7 19.55 -49.30 -17.26
CA SER A 7 19.45 -48.00 -17.90
C SER A 7 18.56 -48.04 -19.15
N GLY A 8 17.57 -47.15 -19.21
CA GLY A 8 16.85 -46.91 -20.46
C GLY A 8 15.74 -45.89 -20.29
N PHE A 9 16.06 -44.58 -20.30
CA PHE A 9 15.17 -43.50 -20.77
C PHE A 9 15.89 -42.13 -20.89
N LEU A 10 17.19 -42.13 -21.19
CA LEU A 10 17.97 -40.92 -21.50
C LEU A 10 18.47 -40.98 -22.96
N ARG A 11 17.53 -41.04 -23.92
CA ARG A 11 17.78 -40.84 -25.35
C ARG A 11 16.55 -40.24 -26.04
N PHE A 12 16.18 -39.02 -25.68
CA PHE A 12 15.38 -38.11 -26.52
C PHE A 12 15.61 -36.68 -26.03
N ALA A 13 16.70 -36.05 -26.46
CA ALA A 13 16.88 -34.58 -26.56
C ALA A 13 18.36 -34.25 -26.78
N ARG A 14 18.93 -34.64 -27.93
CA ARG A 14 20.21 -34.12 -28.43
C ARG A 14 20.43 -34.61 -29.87
N GLN A 15 19.77 -33.99 -30.85
CA GLN A 15 20.28 -33.76 -32.22
C GLN A 15 19.27 -32.94 -33.05
N ALA A 16 19.51 -31.63 -33.21
CA ALA A 16 19.06 -30.73 -34.28
C ALA A 16 19.56 -29.32 -33.87
N ILE A 17 20.84 -29.01 -33.98
CA ILE A 17 21.52 -28.41 -35.15
C ILE A 17 20.73 -27.24 -35.78
N VAL A 18 21.16 -26.03 -35.38
CA VAL A 18 21.52 -24.85 -36.20
C VAL A 18 20.61 -24.51 -37.40
N ASP A 19 19.80 -23.45 -37.25
CA ASP A 19 19.67 -22.35 -38.23
C ASP A 19 18.84 -21.16 -37.66
N PRO A 20 19.11 -19.91 -38.08
CA PRO A 20 18.51 -18.71 -37.50
C PRO A 20 17.09 -18.45 -38.03
N ILE A 21 16.15 -18.19 -37.12
CA ILE A 21 14.78 -17.78 -37.47
C ILE A 21 14.81 -16.35 -38.03
N VAL A 22 14.55 -16.20 -39.32
CA VAL A 22 14.25 -14.93 -39.98
C VAL A 22 12.74 -14.64 -39.84
N VAL A 23 12.39 -13.55 -39.19
CA VAL A 23 11.00 -13.06 -39.11
C VAL A 23 10.69 -12.24 -40.36
N VAL A 24 9.83 -12.75 -41.24
CA VAL A 24 9.29 -12.02 -42.39
C VAL A 24 7.91 -11.44 -42.02
N PRO A 25 7.67 -10.13 -42.20
CA PRO A 25 6.36 -9.54 -41.93
C PRO A 25 5.38 -9.83 -43.09
N VAL A 26 4.28 -10.51 -42.79
CA VAL A 26 3.17 -10.71 -43.74
C VAL A 26 2.36 -9.42 -43.81
N ARG A 27 2.53 -8.62 -44.87
CA ARG A 27 1.61 -7.55 -45.26
C ARG A 27 0.45 -8.15 -46.06
N ARG A 28 -0.79 -8.00 -45.56
CA ARG A 28 -2.01 -8.29 -46.31
C ARG A 28 -2.29 -7.10 -47.25
N ALA A 29 -2.30 -7.36 -48.56
CA ALA A 29 -2.56 -6.36 -49.59
C ALA A 29 -4.06 -5.99 -49.66
N LEU A 30 -4.35 -4.69 -49.76
CA LEU A 30 -5.66 -4.16 -50.19
C LEU A 30 -5.57 -3.82 -51.69
N PRO A 31 -6.59 -4.14 -52.51
CA PRO A 31 -6.56 -3.83 -53.93
C PRO A 31 -6.78 -2.34 -54.21
N SER A 32 -5.98 -1.83 -55.13
CA SER A 32 -5.99 -0.47 -55.69
C SER A 32 -7.11 -0.31 -56.73
N ALA A 33 -7.94 0.71 -56.59
CA ALA A 33 -8.71 1.25 -57.70
C ALA A 33 -8.93 2.78 -57.53
N ALA A 34 -8.14 3.51 -58.31
CA ALA A 34 -8.41 4.78 -58.98
C ALA A 34 -8.88 6.00 -58.16
N ALA A 35 -7.96 6.96 -58.04
CA ALA A 35 -8.21 8.37 -57.78
C ALA A 35 -8.91 9.04 -58.96
N VAL A 36 -10.00 9.79 -58.70
CA VAL A 36 -10.47 10.89 -59.56
C VAL A 36 -11.07 11.99 -58.65
N ARG A 37 -10.50 13.19 -58.69
CA ARG A 37 -11.10 14.42 -58.12
C ARG A 37 -12.26 14.88 -59.01
N PRO A 38 -13.29 15.53 -58.46
CA PRO A 38 -14.04 16.49 -59.27
C PRO A 38 -14.07 17.90 -58.67
N THR A 39 -13.99 18.81 -59.64
CA THR A 39 -13.97 20.26 -59.65
C THR A 39 -15.35 20.85 -59.39
N THR A 40 -15.35 22.11 -58.98
CA THR A 40 -16.46 23.05 -58.80
C THR A 40 -17.40 23.18 -60.01
N LEU A 41 -18.73 23.22 -59.81
CA LEU A 41 -19.69 24.30 -60.19
C LEU A 41 -21.12 23.83 -60.57
N THR A 42 -22.07 24.65 -60.09
CA THR A 42 -23.35 25.14 -60.67
C THR A 42 -24.66 24.34 -60.62
N LEU A 43 -25.70 25.09 -60.20
CA LEU A 43 -27.14 24.83 -60.18
C LEU A 43 -27.78 24.84 -61.59
N SER A 44 -28.81 24.01 -61.82
CA SER A 44 -30.07 24.37 -62.51
C SER A 44 -31.09 23.22 -62.37
N SER A 45 -32.21 23.43 -61.66
CA SER A 45 -33.58 23.57 -62.21
C SER A 45 -34.27 22.28 -62.71
N SER A 46 -35.25 21.83 -61.90
CA SER A 46 -36.62 21.39 -62.24
C SER A 46 -36.89 20.52 -63.47
N ASP A 47 -37.52 19.36 -63.25
CA ASP A 47 -38.70 18.97 -64.04
C ASP A 47 -39.69 18.10 -63.19
N PRO A 48 -41.01 18.32 -63.27
CA PRO A 48 -42.03 17.80 -62.38
C PRO A 48 -42.89 16.71 -63.04
N THR A 49 -43.01 15.54 -62.41
CA THR A 49 -44.10 14.61 -62.73
C THR A 49 -44.62 13.92 -61.47
N ILE A 50 -45.86 14.30 -61.11
CA ILE A 50 -46.92 13.56 -60.42
C ILE A 50 -47.29 14.00 -58.99
N PRO A 51 -48.59 14.27 -58.70
CA PRO A 51 -49.04 15.13 -57.60
C PRO A 51 -49.92 14.43 -56.52
N HIS A 52 -49.97 15.06 -55.33
CA HIS A 52 -51.05 15.09 -54.31
C HIS A 52 -51.37 13.78 -53.53
N TYR A 53 -51.71 13.75 -52.23
CA TYR A 53 -51.80 14.73 -51.13
C TYR A 53 -51.75 13.97 -49.78
N ARG A 54 -51.07 14.60 -48.81
CA ARG A 54 -51.07 14.53 -47.33
C ARG A 54 -51.90 13.46 -46.57
N HIS A 55 -51.24 12.79 -45.62
CA HIS A 55 -51.60 12.88 -44.19
C HIS A 55 -50.41 12.57 -43.25
N SER A 56 -50.13 13.53 -42.36
CA SER A 56 -49.71 13.42 -40.94
C SER A 56 -48.39 12.75 -40.50
N SER A 57 -47.68 13.50 -39.64
CA SER A 57 -46.63 13.15 -38.66
C SER A 57 -45.24 12.72 -39.16
N SER A 58 -44.31 13.69 -39.17
CA SER A 58 -42.89 13.47 -39.40
C SER A 58 -42.20 12.85 -38.17
N LEU A 59 -41.68 11.64 -38.33
CA LEU A 59 -40.55 11.11 -37.58
C LEU A 59 -39.26 11.64 -38.21
N THR A 60 -38.68 12.69 -37.64
CA THR A 60 -37.32 13.12 -37.97
C THR A 60 -36.35 12.47 -36.99
N LEU A 61 -35.51 11.58 -37.53
CA LEU A 61 -34.26 11.09 -36.94
C LEU A 61 -33.43 12.27 -36.42
N ARG A 62 -33.44 12.48 -35.11
CA ARG A 62 -32.46 13.35 -34.44
C ARG A 62 -31.12 12.61 -34.40
N SER A 63 -30.27 12.88 -35.38
CA SER A 63 -28.83 12.71 -35.25
C SER A 63 -28.33 13.68 -34.17
N SER A 64 -28.32 13.26 -32.90
CA SER A 64 -27.60 13.96 -31.85
C SER A 64 -26.11 13.75 -32.04
N ARG A 65 -25.50 14.51 -32.96
CA ARG A 65 -24.08 14.85 -32.82
C ARG A 65 -23.99 15.70 -31.56
N LEU A 66 -23.49 15.13 -30.47
CA LEU A 66 -22.97 15.92 -29.36
C LEU A 66 -21.83 16.75 -29.93
N ALA A 67 -22.17 17.97 -30.33
CA ALA A 67 -21.19 18.96 -30.72
C ALA A 67 -20.45 19.34 -29.43
N ASP A 68 -19.20 18.93 -29.35
CA ASP A 68 -18.26 19.35 -28.30
C ASP A 68 -17.89 20.82 -28.56
N THR A 69 -18.84 21.72 -28.35
CA THR A 69 -18.62 23.15 -28.45
C THR A 69 -17.99 23.61 -27.14
N MET A 70 -16.65 23.60 -27.07
CA MET A 70 -15.97 24.38 -26.04
C MET A 70 -16.38 25.86 -26.20
N PRO A 71 -17.00 26.48 -25.18
CA PRO A 71 -17.42 27.87 -25.26
C PRO A 71 -16.20 28.77 -25.47
N LYS A 72 -16.26 29.67 -26.46
CA LYS A 72 -15.27 30.74 -26.62
C LYS A 72 -15.48 31.80 -25.53
N ASP A 73 -14.41 32.06 -24.79
CA ASP A 73 -14.13 33.21 -23.94
C ASP A 73 -15.21 33.64 -22.93
N ASN A 74 -15.22 32.93 -21.79
CA ASN A 74 -15.30 33.60 -20.49
C ASN A 74 -13.96 33.34 -19.80
N LYS A 75 -13.40 34.33 -19.08
CA LYS A 75 -12.31 34.11 -18.11
C LYS A 75 -12.82 33.25 -16.95
N ASN A 76 -13.18 32.00 -17.22
CA ASN A 76 -13.38 30.98 -16.21
C ASN A 76 -11.98 30.61 -15.73
N SER A 77 -11.58 31.21 -14.61
CA SER A 77 -10.50 30.69 -13.79
C SER A 77 -10.87 29.26 -13.41
N PHE A 78 -10.35 28.28 -14.16
CA PHE A 78 -10.45 26.88 -13.77
C PHE A 78 -9.75 26.71 -12.43
N ASN A 79 -10.46 26.15 -11.46
CA ASN A 79 -9.84 25.79 -10.20
C ASN A 79 -8.99 24.53 -10.42
N LEU A 80 -7.69 24.72 -10.64
CA LEU A 80 -6.72 23.64 -10.84
C LEU A 80 -6.49 22.92 -9.50
N LYS A 81 -7.21 21.81 -9.31
CA LYS A 81 -7.07 20.94 -8.15
C LYS A 81 -7.34 19.49 -8.52
N THR A 82 -6.79 18.57 -7.74
CA THR A 82 -7.19 17.17 -7.77
C THR A 82 -8.61 17.00 -7.17
N PRO A 83 -9.31 15.90 -7.51
CA PRO A 83 -10.54 15.54 -6.81
C PRO A 83 -10.34 15.46 -5.29
N LYS A 84 -11.36 15.84 -4.52
CA LYS A 84 -11.29 15.85 -3.05
C LYS A 84 -10.91 14.45 -2.52
N GLY A 85 -9.94 14.42 -1.61
CA GLY A 85 -9.45 13.17 -1.02
C GLY A 85 -8.52 12.37 -1.94
N THR A 86 -7.99 12.99 -3.01
CA THR A 86 -6.97 12.40 -3.89
C THR A 86 -5.73 13.30 -3.95
N LYS A 87 -4.55 12.72 -4.16
CA LYS A 87 -3.25 13.42 -4.09
C LYS A 87 -2.30 12.92 -5.18
N ASP A 88 -1.57 13.85 -5.79
CA ASP A 88 -0.43 13.56 -6.65
C ASP A 88 0.82 13.24 -5.83
N TRP A 89 1.58 12.24 -6.28
CA TRP A 89 2.82 11.78 -5.63
C TRP A 89 4.02 12.26 -6.45
N SER A 90 4.99 12.90 -5.80
CA SER A 90 6.15 13.48 -6.48
C SER A 90 7.38 13.56 -5.58
N GLY A 91 8.58 13.58 -6.18
CA GLY A 91 9.84 13.77 -5.46
C GLY A 91 10.10 12.67 -4.43
N SER A 92 10.64 13.06 -3.28
CA SER A 92 10.96 12.13 -2.19
C SER A 92 9.74 11.35 -1.66
N ASP A 93 8.54 11.93 -1.72
CA ASP A 93 7.30 11.23 -1.33
C ASP A 93 7.03 10.02 -2.22
N ALA A 94 7.21 10.16 -3.54
CA ALA A 94 7.01 9.07 -4.48
C ALA A 94 8.05 7.97 -4.26
N LEU A 95 9.32 8.33 -4.08
CA LEU A 95 10.40 7.36 -3.85
C LEU A 95 10.24 6.59 -2.55
N LEU A 96 9.80 7.26 -1.46
CA LEU A 96 9.50 6.57 -0.21
C LEU A 96 8.37 5.55 -0.41
N ARG A 97 7.34 5.93 -1.15
CA ARG A 97 6.21 5.06 -1.46
C ARG A 97 6.66 3.85 -2.29
N ASP A 98 7.49 4.05 -3.30
CA ASP A 98 8.04 2.98 -4.13
C ASP A 98 8.92 2.02 -3.31
N ARG A 99 9.68 2.55 -2.35
CA ARG A 99 10.43 1.72 -1.39
C ARG A 99 9.51 0.90 -0.49
N ILE A 100 8.41 1.50 0.01
CA ILE A 100 7.42 0.77 0.80
C ILE A 100 6.79 -0.35 -0.03
N PHE A 101 6.36 -0.06 -1.27
CA PHE A 101 5.81 -1.08 -2.16
C PHE A 101 6.79 -2.21 -2.45
N SER A 102 8.05 -1.87 -2.75
CA SER A 102 9.09 -2.87 -3.05
C SER A 102 9.33 -3.78 -1.85
N THR A 103 9.45 -3.20 -0.65
CA THR A 103 9.64 -3.96 0.60
C THR A 103 8.48 -4.93 0.84
N ILE A 104 7.23 -4.43 0.76
CA ILE A 104 6.03 -5.26 0.93
C ILE A 104 5.99 -6.38 -0.12
N ALA A 105 6.23 -6.05 -1.39
CA ALA A 105 6.20 -7.02 -2.48
C ALA A 105 7.29 -8.09 -2.34
N ASP A 106 8.46 -7.75 -1.82
CA ASP A 106 9.55 -8.70 -1.63
C ASP A 106 9.26 -9.70 -0.49
N VAL A 107 8.64 -9.24 0.61
CA VAL A 107 8.09 -10.14 1.64
C VAL A 107 7.02 -11.06 1.05
N PHE A 108 6.07 -10.52 0.27
CA PHE A 108 5.03 -11.32 -0.36
C PHE A 108 5.59 -12.42 -1.29
N LYS A 109 6.60 -12.09 -2.10
CA LYS A 109 7.29 -13.07 -2.96
C LYS A 109 8.04 -14.13 -2.15
N ARG A 110 8.65 -13.74 -1.02
CA ARG A 110 9.35 -14.66 -0.11
C ARG A 110 8.42 -15.74 0.44
N HIS A 111 7.16 -15.38 0.68
CA HIS A 111 6.10 -16.30 1.10
C HIS A 111 5.38 -17.00 -0.08
N GLY A 112 5.95 -16.95 -1.28
CA GLY A 112 5.43 -17.64 -2.46
C GLY A 112 4.15 -17.03 -3.03
N GLY A 113 3.84 -15.77 -2.70
CA GLY A 113 2.69 -15.08 -3.26
C GLY A 113 2.83 -14.82 -4.76
N THR A 114 1.79 -15.16 -5.52
CA THR A 114 1.70 -14.84 -6.95
C THR A 114 0.94 -13.54 -7.17
N ALA A 115 1.45 -12.66 -8.03
CA ALA A 115 0.76 -11.42 -8.37
C ALA A 115 -0.58 -11.70 -9.05
N LEU A 116 -1.63 -11.01 -8.63
CA LEU A 116 -2.91 -10.92 -9.30
C LEU A 116 -3.23 -9.44 -9.56
N ASP A 117 -3.86 -9.15 -10.70
CA ASP A 117 -4.47 -7.85 -10.96
C ASP A 117 -5.88 -8.02 -11.49
N THR A 118 -6.76 -7.09 -11.14
CA THR A 118 -8.17 -7.07 -11.56
C THR A 118 -8.50 -5.70 -12.14
N PRO A 119 -9.57 -5.59 -12.96
CA PRO A 119 -10.07 -4.30 -13.40
C PRO A 119 -10.33 -3.34 -12.22
N VAL A 120 -10.20 -2.04 -12.48
CA VAL A 120 -10.43 -0.99 -11.46
C VAL A 120 -11.90 -0.82 -11.08
N PHE A 121 -12.80 -1.22 -11.99
CA PHE A 121 -14.23 -1.27 -11.77
C PHE A 121 -14.75 -2.70 -11.92
N GLU A 122 -15.79 -3.01 -11.17
CA GLU A 122 -16.53 -4.28 -11.24
C GLU A 122 -17.99 -3.96 -11.63
N LEU A 123 -18.74 -4.97 -12.06
CA LEU A 123 -20.20 -4.83 -12.16
C LEU A 123 -20.75 -4.46 -10.78
N ARG A 124 -21.67 -3.49 -10.73
CA ARG A 124 -22.20 -2.98 -9.46
C ARG A 124 -22.80 -4.09 -8.58
N GLU A 125 -23.43 -5.08 -9.20
CA GLU A 125 -24.01 -6.24 -8.51
C GLU A 125 -22.98 -7.12 -7.79
N ILE A 126 -21.72 -7.15 -8.25
CA ILE A 126 -20.62 -7.89 -7.60
C ILE A 126 -20.31 -7.27 -6.23
N LEU A 127 -20.38 -5.94 -6.14
CA LEU A 127 -20.04 -5.17 -4.94
C LEU A 127 -21.26 -4.98 -4.00
N ALA A 128 -22.47 -5.11 -4.51
CA ALA A 128 -23.69 -4.87 -3.74
C ALA A 128 -23.88 -5.89 -2.61
N GLY A 129 -24.19 -5.40 -1.41
CA GLY A 129 -24.53 -6.23 -0.25
C GLY A 129 -23.36 -7.00 0.37
N LYS A 130 -22.11 -6.71 -0.01
CA LYS A 130 -20.91 -7.36 0.54
C LYS A 130 -20.28 -6.62 1.72
N TYR A 131 -20.58 -5.34 1.87
CA TYR A 131 -19.89 -4.43 2.79
C TYR A 131 -20.80 -3.86 3.89
N GLY A 132 -21.99 -4.41 4.11
CA GLY A 132 -22.92 -3.90 5.11
C GLY A 132 -23.22 -2.41 4.91
N GLU A 133 -23.09 -1.62 5.99
CA GLU A 133 -23.31 -0.17 6.01
C GLU A 133 -22.35 0.61 5.08
N ASP A 134 -21.15 0.08 4.85
CA ASP A 134 -20.10 0.73 4.03
C ASP A 134 -20.44 0.70 2.53
N SER A 135 -21.43 -0.10 2.11
CA SER A 135 -21.87 -0.17 0.71
C SER A 135 -22.29 1.21 0.14
N LYS A 136 -22.72 2.15 1.01
CA LYS A 136 -23.10 3.52 0.64
C LYS A 136 -21.91 4.38 0.18
N LEU A 137 -20.69 3.95 0.47
CA LEU A 137 -19.47 4.68 0.19
C LEU A 137 -18.83 4.31 -1.15
N ILE A 138 -19.49 3.50 -1.97
CA ILE A 138 -19.00 3.07 -3.29
C ILE A 138 -19.13 4.22 -4.31
N TYR A 139 -18.16 4.33 -5.21
CA TYR A 139 -18.22 5.21 -6.37
C TYR A 139 -18.87 4.48 -7.55
N ASP A 140 -20.03 4.96 -7.99
CA ASP A 140 -20.71 4.46 -9.19
C ASP A 140 -20.27 5.23 -10.44
N LEU A 141 -20.13 4.51 -11.56
CA LEU A 141 -19.90 5.15 -12.86
C LEU A 141 -21.23 5.68 -13.43
N GLN A 142 -21.13 6.71 -14.27
CA GLN A 142 -22.30 7.22 -14.97
C GLN A 142 -22.84 6.17 -15.94
N ASP A 143 -24.16 5.99 -15.95
CA ASP A 143 -24.83 5.18 -16.97
C ASP A 143 -24.71 5.87 -18.34
N GLN A 144 -24.09 5.14 -19.27
CA GLN A 144 -23.87 5.56 -20.65
C GLN A 144 -24.50 4.58 -21.66
N GLY A 145 -25.48 3.76 -21.21
CA GLY A 145 -26.21 2.80 -22.04
C GLY A 145 -25.58 1.40 -22.11
N GLY A 146 -24.71 1.06 -21.15
CA GLY A 146 -24.01 -0.23 -21.07
C GLY A 146 -24.19 -0.92 -19.72
N GLU A 147 -23.21 -1.74 -19.35
CA GLU A 147 -23.18 -2.42 -18.05
C GLU A 147 -23.01 -1.40 -16.92
N ILE A 148 -23.74 -1.59 -15.82
CA ILE A 148 -23.67 -0.70 -14.66
C ILE A 148 -22.50 -1.12 -13.78
N CYS A 149 -21.47 -0.29 -13.74
CA CYS A 149 -20.22 -0.55 -13.05
C CYS A 149 -19.98 0.41 -11.89
N SER A 150 -19.17 -0.04 -10.94
CA SER A 150 -18.72 0.73 -9.79
C SER A 150 -17.23 0.51 -9.56
N LEU A 151 -16.53 1.51 -9.03
CA LEU A 151 -15.12 1.35 -8.66
C LEU A 151 -14.99 0.39 -7.48
N ARG A 152 -13.96 -0.45 -7.50
CA ARG A 152 -13.69 -1.41 -6.42
C ARG A 152 -13.45 -0.70 -5.07
N TYR A 153 -14.15 -1.17 -4.05
CA TYR A 153 -14.06 -0.65 -2.67
C TYR A 153 -12.84 -1.23 -1.92
N ASP A 154 -12.51 -2.49 -2.22
CA ASP A 154 -11.35 -3.22 -1.74
C ASP A 154 -10.76 -4.14 -2.84
N LEU A 155 -9.78 -4.97 -2.49
CA LEU A 155 -9.22 -6.01 -3.38
C LEU A 155 -9.70 -7.43 -3.02
N THR A 156 -10.35 -7.61 -1.86
CA THR A 156 -10.81 -8.91 -1.36
C THR A 156 -12.04 -9.42 -2.13
N VAL A 157 -13.04 -8.58 -2.38
CA VAL A 157 -14.22 -8.97 -3.17
C VAL A 157 -13.89 -9.25 -4.64
N PRO A 158 -13.07 -8.42 -5.33
CA PRO A 158 -12.55 -8.77 -6.66
C PRO A 158 -11.80 -10.12 -6.67
N PHE A 159 -11.07 -10.46 -5.61
CA PHE A 159 -10.39 -11.75 -5.51
C PHE A 159 -11.38 -12.91 -5.35
N ALA A 160 -12.38 -12.79 -4.48
CA ALA A 160 -13.42 -13.81 -4.33
C ALA A 160 -14.20 -14.06 -5.63
N ARG A 161 -14.52 -12.98 -6.36
CA ARG A 161 -15.12 -13.05 -7.69
C ARG A 161 -14.18 -13.73 -8.69
N TRP A 162 -12.87 -13.50 -8.59
CA TRP A 162 -11.88 -14.14 -9.47
C TRP A 162 -11.80 -15.65 -9.24
N LEU A 163 -11.76 -16.08 -7.98
CA LEU A 163 -11.81 -17.50 -7.62
C LEU A 163 -13.08 -18.17 -8.14
N ALA A 164 -14.23 -17.51 -8.00
CA ALA A 164 -15.51 -18.02 -8.50
C ALA A 164 -15.54 -18.15 -10.03
N MET A 165 -14.89 -17.24 -10.77
CA MET A 165 -14.76 -17.32 -12.23
C MET A 165 -13.74 -18.36 -12.70
N ASN A 166 -12.82 -18.79 -11.83
CA ASN A 166 -11.75 -19.73 -12.15
C ASN A 166 -11.86 -20.99 -11.26
N PRO A 167 -12.89 -21.83 -11.45
CA PRO A 167 -13.24 -22.91 -10.53
C PRO A 167 -12.18 -24.03 -10.42
N ASP A 168 -11.25 -24.08 -11.37
CA ASP A 168 -10.09 -25.00 -11.35
C ASP A 168 -9.04 -24.57 -10.31
N VAL A 169 -9.04 -23.30 -9.91
CA VAL A 169 -8.14 -22.77 -8.87
C VAL A 169 -8.77 -22.99 -7.50
N ARG A 170 -8.44 -24.13 -6.89
CA ARG A 170 -8.90 -24.49 -5.53
C ARG A 170 -7.96 -24.07 -4.42
N SER A 171 -6.70 -23.77 -4.76
CA SER A 171 -5.70 -23.27 -3.83
C SER A 171 -4.77 -22.28 -4.50
N ILE A 172 -4.52 -21.15 -3.84
CA ILE A 172 -3.60 -20.12 -4.31
C ILE A 172 -3.12 -19.26 -3.14
N LYS A 173 -1.84 -18.86 -3.16
CA LYS A 173 -1.31 -17.74 -2.38
C LYS A 173 -1.10 -16.58 -3.33
N ARG A 174 -1.80 -15.47 -3.14
CA ARG A 174 -1.72 -14.33 -4.04
C ARG A 174 -1.40 -13.04 -3.30
N TYR A 175 -0.78 -12.11 -4.02
CA TYR A 175 -0.75 -10.72 -3.60
C TYR A 175 -1.31 -9.79 -4.69
N HIS A 176 -1.91 -8.68 -4.26
CA HIS A 176 -2.45 -7.65 -5.15
C HIS A 176 -2.13 -6.28 -4.57
N ILE A 177 -1.38 -5.47 -5.31
CA ILE A 177 -1.01 -4.11 -4.91
C ILE A 177 -1.68 -3.14 -5.86
N ALA A 178 -2.73 -2.48 -5.39
CA ALA A 178 -3.53 -1.63 -6.26
C ALA A 178 -4.33 -0.56 -5.51
N LYS A 179 -4.77 0.45 -6.26
CA LYS A 179 -5.66 1.50 -5.75
C LYS A 179 -7.08 0.98 -5.53
N VAL A 180 -7.71 1.49 -4.49
CA VAL A 180 -9.12 1.31 -4.15
C VAL A 180 -9.80 2.65 -3.86
N TYR A 181 -11.13 2.66 -3.91
CA TYR A 181 -11.91 3.89 -3.94
C TYR A 181 -13.04 3.86 -2.92
N ARG A 182 -13.02 4.81 -1.98
CA ARG A 182 -14.03 4.93 -0.92
C ARG A 182 -14.47 6.37 -0.78
N ARG A 183 -15.77 6.64 -0.80
CA ARG A 183 -16.36 7.98 -0.60
C ARG A 183 -16.35 8.43 0.86
N ASP A 184 -15.36 7.99 1.61
CA ASP A 184 -15.21 8.28 3.02
C ASP A 184 -14.87 9.76 3.26
N GLN A 185 -14.99 10.21 4.51
CA GLN A 185 -14.59 11.56 4.89
C GLN A 185 -13.07 11.66 5.01
N PRO A 186 -12.40 12.46 4.16
CA PRO A 186 -10.94 12.46 4.10
C PRO A 186 -10.32 13.15 5.32
N ALA A 187 -9.17 12.62 5.72
CA ALA A 187 -8.19 13.25 6.61
C ALA A 187 -6.81 13.01 5.97
N VAL A 188 -6.50 13.77 4.92
CA VAL A 188 -5.41 13.47 3.97
C VAL A 188 -4.04 13.47 4.66
N SER A 189 -3.79 14.40 5.59
CA SER A 189 -2.53 14.44 6.35
C SER A 189 -2.31 13.20 7.22
N LYS A 190 -3.39 12.50 7.57
CA LYS A 190 -3.40 11.27 8.37
C LYS A 190 -3.50 10.01 7.50
N GLY A 191 -3.39 10.14 6.18
CA GLY A 191 -3.46 9.02 5.24
C GLY A 191 -4.87 8.47 5.00
N ARG A 192 -5.93 9.13 5.49
CA ARG A 192 -7.32 8.75 5.16
C ARG A 192 -7.75 9.49 3.90
N MET A 193 -7.79 8.78 2.78
CA MET A 193 -8.06 9.32 1.46
C MET A 193 -9.27 8.63 0.81
N ARG A 194 -9.76 9.20 -0.29
CA ARG A 194 -10.82 8.59 -1.11
C ARG A 194 -10.29 7.70 -2.21
N GLU A 195 -9.07 7.96 -2.67
CA GLU A 195 -8.26 7.06 -3.51
C GLU A 195 -6.97 6.77 -2.74
N PHE A 196 -6.68 5.50 -2.50
CA PHE A 196 -5.47 5.07 -1.79
C PHE A 196 -5.09 3.64 -2.20
N TYR A 197 -3.86 3.22 -1.89
CA TYR A 197 -3.42 1.85 -2.18
C TYR A 197 -3.72 0.92 -1.01
N GLN A 198 -4.18 -0.27 -1.38
CA GLN A 198 -4.07 -1.45 -0.55
C GLN A 198 -2.98 -2.37 -1.12
N CYS A 199 -2.28 -3.06 -0.23
CA CYS A 199 -1.42 -4.19 -0.58
C CYS A 199 -2.00 -5.41 0.12
N ASP A 200 -2.67 -6.27 -0.63
CA ASP A 200 -3.35 -7.43 -0.07
C ASP A 200 -2.51 -8.69 -0.31
N PHE A 201 -2.44 -9.55 0.70
CA PHE A 201 -1.91 -10.91 0.59
C PHE A 201 -2.93 -11.88 1.15
N ASP A 202 -3.26 -12.90 0.36
CA ASP A 202 -4.33 -13.83 0.68
C ASP A 202 -3.95 -15.26 0.34
N ILE A 203 -4.31 -16.17 1.23
CA ILE A 203 -4.16 -17.62 1.09
C ILE A 203 -5.57 -18.20 0.98
N ALA A 204 -5.87 -18.79 -0.17
CA ALA A 204 -7.12 -19.48 -0.45
C ALA A 204 -6.88 -20.99 -0.58
N GLY A 205 -7.76 -21.79 0.01
CA GLY A 205 -7.72 -23.25 -0.03
C GLY A 205 -8.08 -23.88 1.31
N ALA A 206 -8.40 -25.18 1.27
CA ALA A 206 -8.61 -25.99 2.47
C ALA A 206 -7.26 -26.50 2.99
N PHE A 207 -6.93 -26.14 4.23
CA PHE A 207 -5.68 -26.47 4.91
C PHE A 207 -5.95 -26.85 6.36
N ASP A 208 -4.92 -27.32 7.05
CA ASP A 208 -5.00 -27.59 8.48
C ASP A 208 -5.25 -26.29 9.28
N PRO A 209 -6.00 -26.37 10.40
CA PRO A 209 -6.43 -25.21 11.15
C PRO A 209 -5.26 -24.30 11.56
N MET A 210 -5.46 -23.00 11.45
CA MET A 210 -4.56 -21.93 11.90
C MET A 210 -3.19 -21.85 11.22
N VAL A 211 -2.81 -22.80 10.35
CA VAL A 211 -1.49 -22.77 9.68
C VAL A 211 -1.38 -21.57 8.72
N PRO A 212 -2.30 -21.35 7.77
CA PRO A 212 -2.28 -20.13 6.94
C PRO A 212 -2.46 -18.84 7.74
N ASP A 213 -3.29 -18.86 8.79
CA ASP A 213 -3.58 -17.70 9.64
C ASP A 213 -2.31 -17.21 10.36
N ALA A 214 -1.53 -18.15 10.91
CA ALA A 214 -0.25 -17.85 11.52
C ALA A 214 0.77 -17.31 10.50
N GLU A 215 0.80 -17.85 9.28
CA GLU A 215 1.68 -17.37 8.21
C GLU A 215 1.33 -15.92 7.80
N ILE A 216 0.04 -15.56 7.74
CA ILE A 216 -0.36 -14.18 7.47
C ILE A 216 0.18 -13.24 8.55
N LEU A 217 0.06 -13.60 9.83
CA LEU A 217 0.58 -12.76 10.92
C LEU A 217 2.11 -12.68 10.89
N ARG A 218 2.80 -13.76 10.48
CA ARG A 218 4.25 -13.73 10.23
C ARG A 218 4.61 -12.75 9.11
N ILE A 219 3.87 -12.76 7.99
CA ILE A 219 4.05 -11.78 6.89
C ILE A 219 3.87 -10.36 7.40
N VAL A 220 2.86 -10.11 8.23
CA VAL A 220 2.62 -8.81 8.86
C VAL A 220 3.84 -8.36 9.67
N THR A 221 4.34 -9.22 10.54
CA THR A 221 5.56 -8.94 11.32
C THR A 221 6.74 -8.62 10.40
N GLU A 222 7.04 -9.46 9.40
CA GLU A 222 8.17 -9.24 8.48
C GLU A 222 8.08 -7.90 7.74
N VAL A 223 6.89 -7.55 7.22
CA VAL A 223 6.69 -6.25 6.56
C VAL A 223 7.03 -5.09 7.49
N PHE A 224 6.51 -5.07 8.72
CA PHE A 224 6.75 -3.96 9.63
C PHE A 224 8.21 -3.91 10.12
N GLU A 225 8.85 -5.06 10.37
CA GLU A 225 10.27 -5.09 10.72
C GLU A 225 11.15 -4.59 9.56
N GLU A 226 10.90 -5.01 8.32
CA GLU A 226 11.69 -4.55 7.16
C GLU A 226 11.45 -3.08 6.80
N LEU A 227 10.27 -2.55 7.10
CA LEU A 227 10.00 -1.11 7.02
C LEU A 227 10.66 -0.32 8.15
N GLY A 228 11.32 -0.99 9.10
CA GLY A 228 12.07 -0.37 10.18
C GLY A 228 11.22 0.00 11.40
N TRP A 229 10.10 -0.68 11.66
CA TRP A 229 9.16 -0.35 12.74
C TRP A 229 9.44 -1.09 14.06
N GLN A 230 10.69 -1.55 14.27
CA GLN A 230 11.11 -2.40 15.40
C GLN A 230 10.49 -1.95 16.74
N GLY A 231 9.57 -2.76 17.27
CA GLY A 231 8.93 -2.54 18.58
C GLY A 231 7.95 -1.37 18.66
N ARG A 232 7.51 -0.81 17.52
CA ARG A 232 6.63 0.38 17.47
C ARG A 232 5.22 0.10 16.95
N TYR A 233 4.83 -1.16 16.91
CA TYR A 233 3.49 -1.61 16.51
C TYR A 233 3.03 -2.78 17.37
N THR A 234 1.72 -2.96 17.42
CA THR A 234 1.07 -4.10 18.06
C THR A 234 0.04 -4.68 17.10
N ILE A 235 0.01 -6.00 16.98
CA ILE A 235 -0.99 -6.72 16.20
C ILE A 235 -2.09 -7.16 17.16
N LYS A 236 -3.22 -6.46 17.13
CA LYS A 236 -4.41 -6.90 17.84
C LYS A 236 -5.01 -8.08 17.11
N VAL A 237 -5.36 -9.14 17.82
CA VAL A 237 -6.02 -10.33 17.28
C VAL A 237 -7.26 -10.63 18.12
N ASN A 238 -8.31 -11.09 17.47
CA ASN A 238 -9.50 -11.68 18.11
C ASN A 238 -10.11 -12.73 17.17
N HIS A 239 -11.19 -13.38 17.58
CA HIS A 239 -11.84 -14.45 16.83
C HIS A 239 -13.36 -14.27 16.79
N ARG A 240 -13.96 -14.36 15.60
CA ARG A 240 -15.41 -14.18 15.42
C ARG A 240 -16.25 -15.17 16.21
N LYS A 241 -15.85 -16.44 16.25
CA LYS A 241 -16.54 -17.46 17.06
C LYS A 241 -16.55 -17.13 18.57
N ILE A 242 -15.48 -16.52 19.07
CA ILE A 242 -15.41 -16.10 20.48
C ILE A 242 -16.36 -14.91 20.70
N LEU A 243 -16.32 -13.90 19.84
CA LEU A 243 -17.23 -12.74 19.92
C LEU A 243 -18.70 -13.15 19.89
N ASP A 244 -19.09 -13.96 18.91
CA ASP A 244 -20.48 -14.42 18.76
C ASP A 244 -20.89 -15.24 19.99
N GLY A 245 -20.03 -16.14 20.49
CA GLY A 245 -20.30 -16.91 21.69
C GLY A 245 -20.37 -16.06 22.97
N VAL A 246 -19.55 -15.01 23.12
CA VAL A 246 -19.65 -14.04 24.23
C VAL A 246 -21.00 -13.35 24.19
N PHE A 247 -21.45 -12.89 23.02
CA PHE A 247 -22.75 -12.25 22.89
C PHE A 247 -23.91 -13.20 23.25
N GLU A 248 -23.84 -14.45 22.81
CA GLU A 248 -24.83 -15.47 23.18
C GLU A 248 -24.85 -15.73 24.69
N VAL A 249 -23.69 -15.90 25.31
CA VAL A 249 -23.54 -16.14 26.77
C VAL A 249 -24.04 -14.94 27.58
N CYS A 250 -23.80 -13.71 27.12
CA CYS A 250 -24.32 -12.51 27.76
C CYS A 250 -25.84 -12.34 27.60
N GLY A 251 -26.48 -13.08 26.67
CA GLY A 251 -27.92 -13.01 26.40
C GLY A 251 -28.31 -11.99 25.33
N VAL A 252 -27.42 -11.68 24.39
CA VAL A 252 -27.75 -10.84 23.23
C VAL A 252 -28.69 -11.60 22.29
N PRO A 253 -29.84 -11.03 21.91
CA PRO A 253 -30.73 -11.67 20.93
C PRO A 253 -30.04 -11.88 19.57
N PRO A 254 -30.29 -13.00 18.87
CA PRO A 254 -29.63 -13.31 17.59
C PRO A 254 -29.73 -12.19 16.53
N GLU A 255 -30.87 -11.53 16.44
CA GLU A 255 -31.12 -10.43 15.52
C GLU A 255 -30.35 -9.15 15.86
N LYS A 256 -29.83 -9.04 17.09
CA LYS A 256 -29.04 -7.91 17.58
C LYS A 256 -27.54 -8.17 17.59
N ILE A 257 -27.06 -9.40 17.39
CA ILE A 257 -25.62 -9.73 17.43
C ILE A 257 -24.80 -8.82 16.52
N ARG A 258 -25.21 -8.64 15.25
CA ARG A 258 -24.49 -7.79 14.29
C ARG A 258 -24.52 -6.31 14.68
N PRO A 259 -25.69 -5.69 14.97
CA PRO A 259 -25.74 -4.34 15.51
C PRO A 259 -24.86 -4.16 16.76
N ILE A 260 -24.89 -5.09 17.71
CA ILE A 260 -24.11 -4.97 18.95
C ILE A 260 -22.61 -5.12 18.69
N SER A 261 -22.20 -6.06 17.83
CA SER A 261 -20.80 -6.15 17.38
C SER A 261 -20.31 -4.84 16.75
N SER A 262 -21.16 -4.16 15.98
CA SER A 262 -20.85 -2.83 15.39
C SER A 262 -20.70 -1.72 16.44
N ALA A 263 -21.42 -1.80 17.57
CA ALA A 263 -21.23 -0.86 18.67
C ALA A 263 -19.90 -1.14 19.39
N VAL A 264 -19.61 -2.41 19.68
CA VAL A 264 -18.36 -2.84 20.35
C VAL A 264 -17.12 -2.43 19.54
N ASP A 265 -17.18 -2.50 18.21
CA ASP A 265 -16.09 -2.05 17.34
C ASP A 265 -15.67 -0.60 17.58
N LYS A 266 -16.60 0.26 18.00
CA LYS A 266 -16.34 1.67 18.27
C LYS A 266 -15.56 1.91 19.56
N LEU A 267 -15.30 0.90 20.38
CA LEU A 267 -14.45 1.01 21.58
C LEU A 267 -13.00 1.41 21.27
N ASP A 268 -12.57 1.31 20.01
CA ASP A 268 -11.29 1.84 19.56
C ASP A 268 -11.23 3.39 19.53
N LYS A 269 -12.39 4.05 19.51
CA LYS A 269 -12.53 5.52 19.37
C LYS A 269 -13.42 6.16 20.43
N MET A 270 -14.32 5.41 21.03
CA MET A 270 -15.34 5.87 21.97
C MET A 270 -15.11 5.27 23.35
N SER A 271 -15.58 5.98 24.38
CA SER A 271 -15.57 5.43 25.73
C SER A 271 -16.58 4.30 25.86
N TRP A 272 -16.39 3.41 26.84
CA TRP A 272 -17.40 2.40 27.16
C TRP A 272 -18.77 3.00 27.44
N ALA A 273 -18.82 4.15 28.14
CA ALA A 273 -20.07 4.83 28.45
C ALA A 273 -20.86 5.21 27.19
N ASP A 274 -20.17 5.72 26.16
CA ASP A 274 -20.80 6.09 24.90
C ASP A 274 -21.24 4.86 24.10
N VAL A 275 -20.41 3.80 24.06
CA VAL A 275 -20.74 2.54 23.38
C VAL A 275 -21.92 1.84 24.05
N ARG A 276 -21.94 1.80 25.39
CA ARG A 276 -23.06 1.29 26.18
C ARG A 276 -24.33 2.06 25.89
N LYS A 277 -24.25 3.40 25.82
CA LYS A 277 -25.39 4.25 25.48
C LYS A 277 -25.95 3.89 24.11
N GLU A 278 -25.11 3.74 23.10
CA GLU A 278 -25.52 3.30 21.76
C GLU A 278 -26.21 1.92 21.79
N MET A 279 -25.62 0.94 22.50
CA MET A 279 -26.20 -0.40 22.61
C MET A 279 -27.59 -0.39 23.24
N VAL A 280 -27.79 0.39 24.30
CA VAL A 280 -29.04 0.41 25.07
C VAL A 280 -30.08 1.31 24.43
N GLU A 281 -29.74 2.56 24.12
CA GLU A 281 -30.69 3.59 23.70
C GLU A 281 -31.00 3.51 22.20
N GLU A 282 -30.01 3.21 21.35
CA GLU A 282 -30.19 3.20 19.90
C GLU A 282 -30.49 1.80 19.36
N LYS A 283 -29.81 0.78 19.90
CA LYS A 283 -29.94 -0.63 19.47
C LYS A 283 -30.89 -1.44 20.34
N GLY A 284 -31.41 -0.85 21.42
CA GLY A 284 -32.46 -1.42 22.27
C GLY A 284 -32.01 -2.66 23.04
N LEU A 285 -30.73 -2.78 23.40
CA LEU A 285 -30.22 -3.88 24.24
C LEU A 285 -30.57 -3.63 25.71
N ASP A 286 -30.82 -4.70 26.47
CA ASP A 286 -30.99 -4.58 27.92
C ASP A 286 -29.67 -4.10 28.56
N GLY A 287 -29.76 -3.11 29.45
CA GLY A 287 -28.58 -2.52 30.10
C GLY A 287 -27.76 -3.54 30.90
N LYS A 288 -28.39 -4.54 31.51
CA LYS A 288 -27.68 -5.61 32.23
C LYS A 288 -26.89 -6.51 31.28
N VAL A 289 -27.43 -6.77 30.09
CA VAL A 289 -26.72 -7.53 29.04
C VAL A 289 -25.52 -6.72 28.57
N ALA A 290 -25.67 -5.41 28.36
CA ALA A 290 -24.55 -4.52 28.03
C ALA A 290 -23.45 -4.55 29.11
N ASP A 291 -23.82 -4.50 30.40
CA ASP A 291 -22.86 -4.55 31.51
C ASP A 291 -22.15 -5.91 31.62
N LEU A 292 -22.77 -7.01 31.17
CA LEU A 292 -22.10 -8.31 31.06
C LEU A 292 -21.08 -8.32 29.92
N ILE A 293 -21.40 -7.71 28.78
CA ILE A 293 -20.48 -7.60 27.64
C ILE A 293 -19.20 -6.87 28.06
N GLU A 294 -19.30 -5.80 28.86
CA GLU A 294 -18.15 -5.01 29.35
C GLU A 294 -17.05 -5.90 29.93
N LYS A 295 -17.45 -6.88 30.74
CA LYS A 295 -16.54 -7.78 31.47
C LYS A 295 -15.63 -8.56 30.53
N TYR A 296 -16.12 -8.88 29.33
CA TYR A 296 -15.35 -9.59 28.32
C TYR A 296 -14.56 -8.63 27.44
N VAL A 297 -15.21 -7.59 26.88
CA VAL A 297 -14.59 -6.71 25.88
C VAL A 297 -13.48 -5.82 26.44
N ALA A 298 -13.42 -5.65 27.76
CA ALA A 298 -12.31 -4.98 28.43
C ALA A 298 -11.02 -5.84 28.49
N GLY A 299 -11.12 -7.15 28.27
CA GLY A 299 -10.01 -8.10 28.38
C GLY A 299 -8.97 -7.94 27.26
N LYS A 300 -7.71 -7.82 27.65
CA LYS A 300 -6.55 -7.75 26.75
C LYS A 300 -5.38 -8.51 27.35
N GLY A 301 -4.61 -9.20 26.52
CA GLY A 301 -3.44 -9.96 26.96
C GLY A 301 -2.90 -10.84 25.85
N THR A 302 -2.35 -11.98 26.23
CA THR A 302 -1.84 -13.01 25.32
C THR A 302 -2.32 -14.39 25.79
N ARG A 303 -1.39 -15.29 26.17
CA ARG A 303 -1.72 -16.61 26.74
C ARG A 303 -2.46 -16.49 28.07
N ASP A 304 -2.12 -15.49 28.88
CA ASP A 304 -2.76 -15.20 30.15
C ASP A 304 -4.27 -14.92 30.00
N LEU A 305 -4.65 -14.13 28.99
CA LEU A 305 -6.07 -13.88 28.69
C LEU A 305 -6.75 -15.17 28.21
N LEU A 306 -6.12 -15.92 27.30
CA LEU A 306 -6.64 -17.19 26.81
C LEU A 306 -6.89 -18.18 27.97
N GLU A 307 -5.94 -18.32 28.89
CA GLU A 307 -6.07 -19.15 30.09
C GLU A 307 -7.19 -18.68 31.02
N SER A 308 -7.41 -17.37 31.14
CA SER A 308 -8.50 -16.82 31.93
C SER A 308 -9.88 -17.13 31.33
N LEU A 309 -10.01 -17.03 30.00
CA LEU A 309 -11.24 -17.38 29.29
C LEU A 309 -11.52 -18.88 29.33
N TRP A 310 -10.47 -19.72 29.36
CA TRP A 310 -10.57 -21.16 29.59
C TRP A 310 -11.00 -21.56 31.02
N LYS A 311 -11.14 -20.61 31.95
CA LYS A 311 -11.70 -20.87 33.28
C LYS A 311 -13.18 -20.48 33.36
N ASP A 312 -13.71 -19.81 32.35
CA ASP A 312 -15.11 -19.42 32.32
C ASP A 312 -15.98 -20.57 31.81
N GLU A 313 -16.65 -21.24 32.74
CA GLU A 313 -17.54 -22.38 32.44
C GLU A 313 -18.68 -22.01 31.48
N SER A 314 -19.19 -20.77 31.56
CA SER A 314 -20.28 -20.31 30.72
C SER A 314 -19.83 -20.13 29.27
N LEU A 315 -18.61 -19.63 29.08
CA LEU A 315 -18.02 -19.45 27.77
C LEU A 315 -17.63 -20.79 27.13
N ILE A 316 -17.06 -21.72 27.90
CA ILE A 316 -16.67 -23.05 27.40
C ILE A 316 -17.89 -23.93 27.07
N ALA A 317 -19.00 -23.75 27.79
CA ALA A 317 -20.25 -24.43 27.46
C ALA A 317 -20.81 -24.02 26.09
N ASN A 318 -20.44 -22.83 25.59
CA ASN A 318 -20.77 -22.39 24.24
C ASN A 318 -19.84 -23.04 23.21
N ALA A 319 -20.40 -23.87 22.32
CA ALA A 319 -19.62 -24.62 21.33
C ALA A 319 -18.83 -23.73 20.36
N SER A 320 -19.37 -22.56 19.98
CA SER A 320 -18.71 -21.61 19.09
C SER A 320 -17.52 -20.97 19.79
N ALA A 321 -17.72 -20.42 20.99
CA ALA A 321 -16.65 -19.81 21.77
C ALA A 321 -15.54 -20.81 22.09
N LYS A 322 -15.88 -22.03 22.53
CA LYS A 322 -14.90 -23.09 22.78
C LYS A 322 -14.04 -23.38 21.55
N ALA A 323 -14.65 -23.57 20.38
CA ALA A 323 -13.90 -23.81 19.14
C ALA A 323 -12.96 -22.63 18.81
N GLY A 324 -13.43 -21.39 19.00
CA GLY A 324 -12.59 -20.21 18.82
C GLY A 324 -11.42 -20.13 19.80
N LEU A 325 -11.61 -20.53 21.07
CA LEU A 325 -10.53 -20.59 22.08
C LEU A 325 -9.50 -21.68 21.75
N GLU A 326 -9.93 -22.83 21.25
CA GLU A 326 -9.04 -23.90 20.77
C GLU A 326 -8.20 -23.41 19.57
N GLU A 327 -8.84 -22.75 18.60
CA GLU A 327 -8.16 -22.13 17.44
C GLU A 327 -7.17 -21.04 17.87
N MET A 328 -7.53 -20.18 18.83
CA MET A 328 -6.61 -19.17 19.36
C MET A 328 -5.40 -19.77 20.08
N GLY A 329 -5.58 -20.87 20.82
CA GLY A 329 -4.46 -21.60 21.43
C GLY A 329 -3.48 -22.13 20.41
N LEU A 330 -4.00 -22.80 19.38
CA LEU A 330 -3.18 -23.32 18.27
C LEU A 330 -2.44 -22.20 17.52
N LEU A 331 -3.12 -21.08 17.27
CA LEU A 331 -2.51 -19.91 16.66
C LEU A 331 -1.33 -19.40 17.50
N MET A 332 -1.50 -19.26 18.82
CA MET A 332 -0.42 -18.77 19.69
C MET A 332 0.81 -19.70 19.67
N ASP A 333 0.60 -21.02 19.63
CA ASP A 333 1.68 -22.01 19.51
C ASP A 333 2.45 -21.85 18.19
N TYR A 334 1.74 -21.63 17.07
CA TYR A 334 2.37 -21.41 15.77
C TYR A 334 3.11 -20.07 15.68
N LEU A 335 2.56 -19.01 16.29
CA LEU A 335 3.23 -17.70 16.34
C LEU A 335 4.47 -17.71 17.23
N GLU A 336 4.50 -18.55 18.27
CA GLU A 336 5.70 -18.80 19.06
C GLU A 336 6.77 -19.50 18.21
N ALA A 337 6.40 -20.53 17.43
CA ALA A 337 7.31 -21.19 16.50
C ALA A 337 7.84 -20.25 15.41
N PHE A 338 7.03 -19.29 14.96
CA PHE A 338 7.43 -18.23 14.03
C PHE A 338 8.15 -17.05 14.68
N GLY A 339 8.31 -17.04 16.01
CA GLY A 339 9.00 -15.99 16.75
C GLY A 339 8.35 -14.62 16.61
N CYS A 340 7.02 -14.56 16.56
CA CYS A 340 6.25 -13.31 16.45
C CYS A 340 5.11 -13.17 17.47
N LEU A 341 4.97 -14.11 18.42
CA LEU A 341 3.97 -14.04 19.49
C LEU A 341 4.11 -12.77 20.35
N ASP A 342 5.33 -12.26 20.52
CA ASP A 342 5.63 -11.05 21.28
C ASP A 342 5.03 -9.76 20.66
N LYS A 343 4.58 -9.81 19.40
CA LYS A 343 3.91 -8.70 18.71
C LYS A 343 2.39 -8.74 18.84
N ILE A 344 1.85 -9.81 19.41
CA ILE A 344 0.41 -10.07 19.45
C ILE A 344 -0.22 -9.54 20.72
N SER A 345 -1.40 -8.92 20.58
CA SER A 345 -2.31 -8.62 21.68
C SER A 345 -3.65 -9.29 21.38
N PHE A 346 -4.00 -10.33 22.12
CA PHE A 346 -5.37 -10.83 22.13
C PHE A 346 -6.25 -9.76 22.79
N ASP A 347 -7.09 -9.08 22.00
CA ASP A 347 -7.87 -7.91 22.42
C ASP A 347 -9.36 -8.17 22.15
N MET A 348 -10.13 -8.41 23.21
CA MET A 348 -11.56 -8.74 23.12
C MET A 348 -12.41 -7.55 22.65
N SER A 349 -11.86 -6.34 22.66
CA SER A 349 -12.53 -5.16 22.10
C SER A 349 -12.44 -5.10 20.58
N LEU A 350 -11.57 -5.91 19.94
CA LEU A 350 -11.46 -5.96 18.49
C LEU A 350 -12.66 -6.73 17.93
N ALA A 351 -13.72 -6.02 17.56
CA ALA A 351 -14.88 -6.56 16.84
C ALA A 351 -14.94 -6.08 15.38
N ARG A 352 -13.84 -5.49 14.92
CA ARG A 352 -13.69 -4.83 13.62
C ARG A 352 -13.72 -5.82 12.48
N GLY A 353 -14.36 -5.41 11.38
CA GLY A 353 -14.20 -6.06 10.10
C GLY A 353 -15.48 -6.07 9.28
N LEU A 354 -15.30 -6.25 7.99
CA LEU A 354 -16.39 -6.41 7.04
C LEU A 354 -17.21 -7.65 7.44
N ASP A 355 -18.52 -7.63 7.17
CA ASP A 355 -19.49 -8.63 7.63
C ASP A 355 -19.17 -10.07 7.17
N TYR A 356 -18.16 -10.25 6.32
CA TYR A 356 -17.74 -11.52 5.75
C TYR A 356 -16.73 -12.33 6.57
N TYR A 357 -16.15 -11.80 7.65
CA TYR A 357 -15.18 -12.57 8.46
C TYR A 357 -15.85 -13.69 9.26
N THR A 358 -15.23 -14.87 9.27
CA THR A 358 -15.74 -16.11 9.87
C THR A 358 -14.86 -16.67 10.98
N GLY A 359 -13.58 -16.28 11.05
CA GLY A 359 -12.59 -16.80 11.99
C GLY A 359 -11.80 -15.70 12.69
N VAL A 360 -10.47 -15.82 12.69
CA VAL A 360 -9.58 -14.78 13.21
C VAL A 360 -9.81 -13.45 12.51
N ILE A 361 -9.64 -12.38 13.28
CA ILE A 361 -9.60 -11.00 12.82
C ILE A 361 -8.41 -10.32 13.47
N TYR A 362 -7.75 -9.44 12.74
CA TYR A 362 -6.58 -8.74 13.24
C TYR A 362 -6.44 -7.34 12.68
N GLU A 363 -5.85 -6.49 13.50
CA GLU A 363 -5.62 -5.08 13.20
C GLU A 363 -4.27 -4.65 13.76
N VAL A 364 -3.45 -4.01 12.94
CA VAL A 364 -2.15 -3.50 13.34
C VAL A 364 -2.29 -2.03 13.72
N VAL A 365 -1.91 -1.74 14.96
CA VAL A 365 -1.97 -0.39 15.54
C VAL A 365 -0.58 0.09 15.93
N THR A 366 -0.42 1.41 15.97
CA THR A 366 0.77 2.10 16.51
C THR A 366 0.35 3.14 17.53
N GLU A 367 1.33 3.78 18.18
CA GLU A 367 1.11 4.92 19.06
C GLU A 367 0.28 6.04 18.39
N GLY A 368 0.42 6.22 17.07
CA GLY A 368 -0.33 7.22 16.30
C GLY A 368 -1.73 6.78 15.84
N SER A 369 -2.09 5.50 16.02
CA SER A 369 -3.37 4.96 15.55
C SER A 369 -4.57 5.48 16.35
N ALA A 370 -4.39 5.78 17.64
CA ALA A 370 -5.45 6.28 18.52
C ALA A 370 -5.65 7.80 18.40
N PRO A 371 -6.85 8.34 18.70
CA PRO A 371 -7.09 9.77 18.83
C PRO A 371 -6.14 10.46 19.83
N ALA A 372 -5.77 11.71 19.53
CA ALA A 372 -4.91 12.50 20.41
C ALA A 372 -5.55 12.79 21.78
N VAL A 373 -6.89 12.72 21.87
CA VAL A 373 -7.67 12.91 23.11
C VAL A 373 -7.68 11.68 24.02
N SER A 374 -7.38 10.48 23.51
CA SER A 374 -7.31 9.24 24.32
C SER A 374 -5.91 8.92 24.82
N SER A 375 -4.87 9.57 24.28
CA SER A 375 -3.48 9.36 24.68
C SER A 375 -2.99 10.48 25.62
N SER A 376 -2.54 10.14 26.83
CA SER A 376 -1.79 11.06 27.72
C SER A 376 -0.38 11.39 27.19
N ALA A 377 -0.02 10.86 26.02
CA ALA A 377 1.31 10.97 25.43
C ALA A 377 1.64 12.42 24.98
N PRO A 378 2.87 12.91 25.24
CA PRO A 378 3.34 14.25 24.83
C PRO A 378 3.25 14.53 23.31
N GLU A 379 3.22 13.46 22.50
CA GLU A 379 3.18 13.48 21.04
C GLU A 379 1.84 14.01 20.50
N ALA A 380 0.73 13.59 21.10
CA ALA A 380 -0.62 14.05 20.81
C ALA A 380 -0.82 15.54 21.15
N GLN A 381 -0.19 16.02 22.23
CA GLN A 381 -0.28 17.42 22.67
C GLN A 381 0.53 18.38 21.78
N LYS A 382 1.60 17.92 21.11
CA LYS A 382 2.37 18.75 20.16
C LYS A 382 1.65 18.95 18.83
N LEU A 383 0.99 17.91 18.29
CA LEU A 383 0.14 18.00 17.09
C LEU A 383 -1.03 18.98 17.28
N GLN A 384 -1.60 19.08 18.49
CA GLN A 384 -2.62 20.08 18.85
C GLN A 384 -2.13 21.54 18.74
N LYS A 385 -0.84 21.82 18.97
CA LYS A 385 -0.28 23.19 18.90
C LYS A 385 -0.07 23.65 17.46
N SER A 386 0.24 22.74 16.54
CA SER A 386 0.46 23.06 15.12
C SER A 386 -0.84 23.25 14.32
N GLY A 387 -1.96 22.66 14.75
CA GLY A 387 -3.26 22.74 14.04
C GLY A 387 -4.17 23.92 14.43
N LYS A 388 -3.71 24.86 15.26
CA LYS A 388 -4.57 25.92 15.83
C LYS A 388 -4.82 27.13 14.90
N LYS A 389 -4.56 27.01 13.59
CA LYS A 389 -4.89 28.03 12.59
C LYS A 389 -5.64 27.40 11.42
N ASP A 390 -6.96 27.37 11.56
CA ASP A 390 -7.95 27.78 10.54
C ASP A 390 -9.31 27.18 10.90
N LYS A 391 -10.20 28.02 11.44
CA LYS A 391 -11.64 27.75 11.45
C LYS A 391 -12.23 28.40 10.20
N SER A 392 -12.44 27.64 9.13
CA SER A 392 -13.29 28.09 8.01
C SER A 392 -14.75 28.09 8.46
N LYS A 393 -15.41 29.24 8.31
CA LYS A 393 -16.87 29.35 8.39
C LYS A 393 -17.43 28.93 7.04
N SER A 394 -17.69 27.64 6.81
CA SER A 394 -18.52 27.20 5.68
C SER A 394 -19.45 26.06 6.11
N GLY A 395 -20.74 26.19 5.79
CA GLY A 395 -21.84 25.45 6.41
C GLY A 395 -22.05 24.01 5.94
N ASN A 396 -21.01 23.28 5.56
CA ASN A 396 -21.09 21.83 5.23
C ASN A 396 -19.95 21.06 5.91
N LEU A 397 -20.12 20.78 7.21
CA LEU A 397 -19.16 20.03 8.04
C LEU A 397 -18.91 18.60 7.53
N GLU A 398 -19.89 18.01 6.83
CA GLU A 398 -19.79 16.69 6.22
C GLU A 398 -18.83 16.66 5.02
N ASP A 399 -18.31 17.82 4.57
CA ASP A 399 -17.49 17.92 3.37
C ASP A 399 -16.13 18.63 3.56
N GLU A 400 -15.65 18.84 4.79
CA GLU A 400 -14.32 19.41 5.07
C GLU A 400 -13.24 18.33 5.36
N ASP A 401 -11.99 18.57 4.93
CA ASP A 401 -10.84 17.70 5.25
C ASP A 401 -10.53 17.77 6.76
N ARG A 402 -10.64 16.62 7.44
CA ARG A 402 -10.48 16.51 8.90
C ARG A 402 -9.04 16.27 9.34
N SER A 403 -8.06 16.58 8.50
CA SER A 403 -6.62 16.49 8.79
C SER A 403 -6.22 17.13 10.14
N ASN A 404 -6.85 18.26 10.50
CA ASN A 404 -6.55 19.00 11.73
C ASN A 404 -7.40 18.58 12.95
N ASP A 405 -8.28 17.59 12.80
CA ASP A 405 -9.20 17.17 13.85
C ASP A 405 -8.48 16.31 14.92
N PRO A 406 -8.31 16.79 16.17
CA PRO A 406 -7.59 16.05 17.22
C PRO A 406 -8.34 14.79 17.69
N THR A 407 -9.61 14.64 17.36
CA THR A 407 -10.41 13.44 17.68
C THR A 407 -10.15 12.28 16.71
N LEU A 408 -9.43 12.53 15.61
CA LEU A 408 -9.05 11.49 14.66
C LEU A 408 -7.62 11.04 14.90
N GLY A 409 -7.43 9.76 15.22
CA GLY A 409 -6.13 9.09 15.11
C GLY A 409 -5.75 8.84 13.66
N VAL A 410 -4.54 8.35 13.43
CA VAL A 410 -4.14 7.89 12.09
C VAL A 410 -4.97 6.66 11.70
N GLY A 411 -5.41 5.84 12.66
CA GLY A 411 -6.09 4.57 12.43
C GLY A 411 -5.09 3.41 12.26
N SER A 412 -5.59 2.20 12.02
CA SER A 412 -4.77 1.00 11.86
C SER A 412 -4.01 0.95 10.55
N VAL A 413 -2.77 0.46 10.56
CA VAL A 413 -1.88 0.46 9.39
C VAL A 413 -2.01 -0.78 8.52
N ALA A 414 -2.53 -1.87 9.07
CA ALA A 414 -2.91 -3.07 8.34
C ALA A 414 -4.08 -3.75 9.07
N ALA A 415 -4.89 -4.51 8.35
CA ALA A 415 -5.98 -5.29 8.92
C ALA A 415 -6.29 -6.49 8.05
N GLY A 416 -6.91 -7.51 8.62
CA GLY A 416 -7.30 -8.71 7.89
C GLY A 416 -8.02 -9.73 8.77
N GLY A 417 -8.19 -10.92 8.22
CA GLY A 417 -8.84 -12.02 8.92
C GLY A 417 -9.22 -13.17 7.98
N ARG A 418 -9.88 -14.17 8.55
CA ARG A 418 -10.40 -15.35 7.85
C ARG A 418 -11.84 -15.15 7.39
N TYR A 419 -12.15 -15.47 6.14
CA TYR A 419 -13.43 -15.19 5.46
C TYR A 419 -13.90 -16.34 4.55
N ASP A 420 -14.24 -17.48 5.14
CA ASP A 420 -14.42 -18.75 4.40
C ASP A 420 -15.64 -18.77 3.45
N ASN A 421 -16.61 -17.88 3.68
CA ASN A 421 -17.89 -17.91 2.98
C ASN A 421 -17.97 -16.96 1.77
N LEU A 422 -17.00 -16.05 1.59
CA LEU A 422 -17.13 -14.97 0.61
C LEU A 422 -17.16 -15.48 -0.84
N VAL A 423 -16.32 -16.47 -1.17
CA VAL A 423 -16.29 -17.10 -2.50
C VAL A 423 -17.62 -17.81 -2.80
N GLY A 424 -18.18 -18.49 -1.80
CA GLY A 424 -19.46 -19.20 -1.91
C GLY A 424 -20.64 -18.28 -2.24
N MET A 425 -20.54 -16.98 -1.94
CA MET A 425 -21.57 -16.01 -2.32
C MET A 425 -21.62 -15.72 -3.83
N PHE A 426 -20.55 -16.02 -4.57
CA PHE A 426 -20.48 -15.85 -6.03
C PHE A 426 -20.72 -17.17 -6.77
N LEU A 427 -20.27 -18.29 -6.18
CA LEU A 427 -20.47 -19.61 -6.72
C LEU A 427 -21.02 -20.53 -5.61
N PRO A 428 -22.35 -20.79 -5.56
CA PRO A 428 -23.07 -21.46 -4.44
C PRO A 428 -22.65 -22.90 -4.05
N LYS A 429 -21.50 -23.41 -4.50
CA LYS A 429 -20.91 -24.70 -4.13
C LYS A 429 -19.39 -24.63 -3.95
N ALA A 430 -18.78 -23.46 -4.15
CA ALA A 430 -17.37 -23.23 -3.93
C ALA A 430 -17.17 -22.80 -2.48
N GLN A 431 -16.94 -23.78 -1.60
CA GLN A 431 -16.36 -23.49 -0.29
C GLN A 431 -14.85 -23.48 -0.45
N ILE A 432 -14.30 -22.29 -0.67
CA ILE A 432 -12.86 -22.06 -0.71
C ILE A 432 -12.54 -21.18 0.50
N PRO A 433 -12.05 -21.78 1.61
CA PRO A 433 -11.62 -21.05 2.78
C PRO A 433 -10.53 -20.05 2.41
N CYS A 434 -10.58 -18.86 2.98
CA CYS A 434 -9.62 -17.80 2.69
C CYS A 434 -9.22 -17.08 3.97
N VAL A 435 -7.94 -16.70 4.05
CA VAL A 435 -7.42 -15.78 5.07
C VAL A 435 -6.44 -14.83 4.41
N GLY A 436 -6.42 -13.58 4.85
CA GLY A 436 -5.52 -12.59 4.26
C GLY A 436 -5.40 -11.30 5.03
N VAL A 437 -4.55 -10.41 4.54
CA VAL A 437 -4.24 -9.12 5.15
C VAL A 437 -4.13 -8.04 4.09
N SER A 438 -4.58 -6.83 4.41
CA SER A 438 -4.41 -5.62 3.63
C SER A 438 -3.55 -4.61 4.40
N PHE A 439 -2.49 -4.10 3.77
CA PHE A 439 -1.70 -2.98 4.29
C PHE A 439 -2.20 -1.65 3.71
N GLY A 440 -2.48 -0.68 4.58
CA GLY A 440 -2.84 0.68 4.20
C GLY A 440 -1.60 1.52 3.91
N VAL A 441 -1.08 1.45 2.69
CA VAL A 441 0.23 2.02 2.33
C VAL A 441 0.33 3.51 2.59
N ASP A 442 -0.71 4.27 2.27
CA ASP A 442 -0.68 5.73 2.43
C ASP A 442 -0.61 6.14 3.91
N ARG A 443 -1.14 5.30 4.81
CA ARG A 443 -1.03 5.46 6.26
C ARG A 443 0.36 5.11 6.77
N ILE A 444 0.90 3.98 6.31
CA ILE A 444 2.28 3.55 6.58
C ILE A 444 3.26 4.64 6.12
N PHE A 445 3.05 5.20 4.93
CA PHE A 445 3.82 6.30 4.38
C PHE A 445 3.79 7.52 5.30
N SER A 446 2.60 8.00 5.71
CA SER A 446 2.48 9.20 6.53
C SER A 446 3.17 9.05 7.89
N ILE A 447 3.03 7.89 8.54
CA ILE A 447 3.70 7.60 9.82
C ILE A 447 5.22 7.50 9.62
N THR A 448 5.66 6.76 8.60
CA THR A 448 7.10 6.58 8.31
C THR A 448 7.76 7.93 8.00
N LYS A 449 7.13 8.76 7.17
CA LYS A 449 7.62 10.09 6.83
C LYS A 449 7.74 10.99 8.06
N ALA A 450 6.68 11.07 8.87
CA ALA A 450 6.69 11.89 10.09
C ALA A 450 7.80 11.45 11.06
N ARG A 451 8.09 10.15 11.14
CA ARG A 451 9.20 9.62 11.94
C ARG A 451 10.56 10.04 11.38
N LEU A 452 10.79 9.86 10.07
CA LEU A 452 12.07 10.20 9.44
C LEU A 452 12.39 11.70 9.59
N GLU A 453 11.36 12.56 9.53
CA GLU A 453 11.48 13.98 9.79
C GLU A 453 11.85 14.29 11.26
N ARG A 454 11.30 13.56 12.24
CA ARG A 454 11.59 13.73 13.68
C ARG A 454 13.00 13.27 14.05
N GLU A 455 13.39 12.10 13.57
CA GLU A 455 14.67 11.47 13.93
C GLU A 455 15.87 12.22 13.34
N LYS A 456 15.64 13.26 12.51
CA LYS A 456 16.66 13.99 11.75
C LYS A 456 17.68 13.03 11.14
N SER A 457 17.22 11.84 10.73
CA SER A 457 18.12 10.79 10.28
C SER A 457 18.94 11.39 9.14
N THR A 458 20.26 11.44 9.32
CA THR A 458 21.21 12.11 8.42
C THR A 458 21.18 11.55 6.99
N ALA A 459 20.51 10.41 6.78
CA ALA A 459 20.03 10.01 5.48
C ALA A 459 18.83 10.87 5.07
N ALA A 460 19.09 12.08 4.57
CA ALA A 460 18.07 12.88 3.88
C ALA A 460 17.40 11.99 2.83
N LEU A 461 16.06 11.95 2.84
CA LEU A 461 15.31 11.24 1.81
C LEU A 461 15.72 11.81 0.45
N ARG A 462 16.40 10.99 -0.34
CA ARG A 462 16.82 11.38 -1.68
C ARG A 462 15.57 11.73 -2.49
N SER A 463 15.66 12.78 -3.27
CA SER A 463 14.61 13.20 -4.21
C SER A 463 14.74 12.49 -5.56
N SER A 464 15.83 11.75 -5.77
CA SER A 464 16.16 10.99 -6.96
C SER A 464 16.89 9.69 -6.61
N GLU A 465 16.70 8.65 -7.44
CA GLU A 465 17.47 7.41 -7.36
C GLU A 465 18.82 7.47 -8.09
N VAL A 466 19.19 8.61 -8.68
CA VAL A 466 20.46 8.76 -9.43
C VAL A 466 21.66 8.53 -8.51
N ASP A 467 22.44 7.50 -8.82
CA ASP A 467 23.64 7.07 -8.09
C ASP A 467 24.86 7.92 -8.44
N VAL A 468 24.95 8.36 -9.71
CA VAL A 468 26.12 9.09 -10.22
C VAL A 468 25.70 10.32 -11.02
N PHE A 469 26.26 11.48 -10.67
CA PHE A 469 26.14 12.68 -11.49
C PHE A 469 27.42 12.91 -12.30
N VAL A 470 27.33 12.84 -13.63
CA VAL A 470 28.45 13.06 -14.53
C VAL A 470 28.63 14.56 -14.77
N MET A 471 29.80 15.06 -14.38
CA MET A 471 30.18 16.46 -14.41
C MET A 471 31.38 16.67 -15.34
N ALA A 472 31.53 17.88 -15.86
CA ALA A 472 32.77 18.28 -16.50
C ALA A 472 33.23 19.66 -16.05
N PHE A 473 34.53 19.88 -16.05
CA PHE A 473 35.16 21.19 -15.85
C PHE A 473 36.35 21.35 -16.80
N GLY A 474 36.73 22.58 -17.07
CA GLY A 474 37.87 22.88 -17.94
C GLY A 474 38.24 24.35 -17.93
N GLY A 475 39.38 24.66 -18.54
CA GLY A 475 39.98 26.00 -18.55
C GLY A 475 39.54 26.87 -19.73
N LYS A 476 40.46 27.69 -20.22
CA LYS A 476 40.24 28.52 -21.41
C LYS A 476 40.01 27.62 -22.63
N GLY A 477 38.84 27.73 -23.26
CA GLY A 477 38.47 26.90 -24.42
C GLY A 477 37.46 25.79 -24.09
N PHE A 478 37.11 25.59 -22.81
CA PHE A 478 36.19 24.54 -22.35
C PHE A 478 34.92 24.47 -23.21
N THR A 479 34.76 23.33 -23.88
CA THR A 479 33.61 23.06 -24.76
C THR A 479 32.38 22.65 -23.97
N GLY A 480 32.55 22.41 -22.67
CA GLY A 480 31.57 21.73 -21.86
C GLY A 480 31.72 20.22 -21.92
N MET A 481 32.45 19.63 -22.88
CA MET A 481 32.60 18.17 -22.99
C MET A 481 31.26 17.40 -23.01
N LEU A 482 30.24 17.97 -23.70
CA LEU A 482 28.89 17.40 -23.69
C LEU A 482 28.86 15.98 -24.27
N LYS A 483 29.58 15.75 -25.38
CA LYS A 483 29.63 14.45 -26.04
C LYS A 483 30.30 13.42 -25.14
N GLU A 484 31.37 13.80 -24.47
CA GLU A 484 32.15 12.95 -23.57
C GLU A 484 31.35 12.62 -22.31
N ARG A 485 30.62 13.60 -21.74
CA ARG A 485 29.66 13.33 -20.65
C ARG A 485 28.58 12.34 -21.08
N MET A 486 28.03 12.50 -22.29
CA MET A 486 27.04 11.56 -22.84
C MET A 486 27.63 10.16 -22.99
N ASP A 487 28.87 10.05 -23.48
CA ASP A 487 29.57 8.76 -23.67
C ASP A 487 29.82 8.05 -22.33
N VAL A 488 30.28 8.80 -21.32
CA VAL A 488 30.44 8.27 -19.95
C VAL A 488 29.10 7.86 -19.35
N CYS A 489 28.06 8.69 -19.48
CA CYS A 489 26.74 8.37 -18.95
C CYS A 489 26.14 7.14 -19.62
N GLN A 490 26.33 6.99 -20.93
CA GLN A 490 25.90 5.81 -21.70
C GLN A 490 26.61 4.53 -21.24
N LYS A 491 27.93 4.59 -20.95
CA LYS A 491 28.66 3.45 -20.35
C LYS A 491 28.12 3.06 -18.99
N LEU A 492 27.83 4.04 -18.14
CA LEU A 492 27.23 3.81 -16.81
C LEU A 492 25.83 3.18 -16.93
N TRP A 493 24.98 3.70 -17.82
CA TRP A 493 23.65 3.12 -18.08
C TRP A 493 23.72 1.69 -18.63
N ASN A 494 24.62 1.41 -19.57
CA ASN A 494 24.83 0.05 -20.09
C ASN A 494 25.30 -0.93 -19.00
N ALA A 495 25.94 -0.43 -17.95
CA ALA A 495 26.34 -1.22 -16.79
C ALA A 495 25.25 -1.34 -15.71
N GLY A 496 24.07 -0.75 -15.92
CA GLY A 496 22.95 -0.74 -14.96
C GLY A 496 23.07 0.30 -13.85
N ILE A 497 23.97 1.28 -13.98
CA ILE A 497 24.17 2.33 -12.98
C ILE A 497 23.23 3.51 -13.30
N LYS A 498 22.51 3.99 -12.28
CA LYS A 498 21.60 5.14 -12.43
C LYS A 498 22.41 6.43 -12.50
N ALA A 499 22.68 6.92 -13.71
CA ALA A 499 23.50 8.12 -13.94
C ALA A 499 22.71 9.29 -14.56
N GLU A 500 23.13 10.52 -14.28
CA GLU A 500 22.55 11.74 -14.86
C GLU A 500 23.66 12.77 -15.20
N PHE A 501 23.38 13.70 -16.11
CA PHE A 501 24.25 14.84 -16.41
C PHE A 501 23.43 16.09 -16.78
N SER A 502 24.05 17.26 -16.73
CA SER A 502 23.37 18.51 -17.14
C SER A 502 23.14 18.58 -18.65
N TYR A 503 21.90 18.87 -19.06
CA TYR A 503 21.53 19.13 -20.46
C TYR A 503 21.95 20.51 -20.99
N LYS A 504 22.84 21.21 -20.29
CA LYS A 504 23.50 22.40 -20.81
C LYS A 504 24.75 21.98 -21.57
N ILE A 505 25.05 22.68 -22.66
CA ILE A 505 26.30 22.47 -23.40
C ILE A 505 27.48 22.71 -22.46
N LYS A 506 27.52 23.88 -21.81
CA LYS A 506 28.59 24.33 -20.91
C LYS A 506 28.07 24.63 -19.48
N PRO A 507 27.76 23.62 -18.67
CA PRO A 507 27.31 23.83 -17.30
C PRO A 507 28.47 24.35 -16.44
N LYS A 508 28.19 25.27 -15.50
CA LYS A 508 29.19 25.71 -14.52
C LYS A 508 29.36 24.65 -13.45
N LEU A 509 30.59 24.38 -13.00
CA LEU A 509 30.87 23.36 -11.99
C LEU A 509 30.05 23.51 -10.68
N PRO A 510 29.90 24.71 -10.08
CA PRO A 510 29.05 24.88 -8.90
C PRO A 510 27.57 24.53 -9.14
N GLN A 511 27.06 24.75 -10.35
CA GLN A 511 25.67 24.41 -10.69
C GLN A 511 25.48 22.89 -10.84
N GLN A 512 26.52 22.17 -11.28
CA GLN A 512 26.50 20.71 -11.36
C GLN A 512 26.51 20.09 -9.96
N PHE A 513 27.38 20.57 -9.06
CA PHE A 513 27.34 20.14 -7.66
C PHE A 513 26.00 20.44 -7.00
N LYS A 514 25.45 21.65 -7.19
CA LYS A 514 24.13 22.00 -6.67
C LYS A 514 23.03 21.06 -7.18
N ALA A 515 23.06 20.68 -8.46
CA ALA A 515 22.08 19.73 -9.02
C ALA A 515 22.22 18.34 -8.38
N ALA A 516 23.46 17.85 -8.24
CA ALA A 516 23.73 16.57 -7.58
C ALA A 516 23.32 16.56 -6.10
N GLU A 517 23.60 17.65 -5.38
CA GLU A 517 23.19 17.84 -3.97
C GLU A 517 21.67 17.90 -3.84
N GLN A 518 20.97 18.64 -4.71
CA GLN A 518 19.50 18.70 -4.74
C GLN A 518 18.86 17.33 -4.98
N GLY A 519 19.48 16.49 -5.80
CA GLY A 519 19.07 15.11 -6.05
C GLY A 519 19.43 14.13 -4.93
N GLY A 520 20.31 14.53 -3.99
CA GLY A 520 20.90 13.62 -3.00
C GLY A 520 21.78 12.54 -3.64
N VAL A 521 22.44 12.85 -4.76
CA VAL A 521 23.27 11.91 -5.50
C VAL A 521 24.52 11.56 -4.68
N PRO A 522 24.87 10.26 -4.50
CA PRO A 522 25.98 9.87 -3.63
C PRO A 522 27.36 10.07 -4.26
N PHE A 523 27.49 10.00 -5.59
CA PHE A 523 28.78 10.11 -6.28
C PHE A 523 28.72 11.07 -7.48
N ALA A 524 29.84 11.72 -7.76
CA ALA A 524 30.06 12.48 -8.98
C ALA A 524 31.20 11.84 -9.79
N VAL A 525 31.03 11.74 -11.12
CA VAL A 525 32.11 11.40 -12.05
C VAL A 525 32.49 12.67 -12.78
N ILE A 526 33.70 13.15 -12.55
CA ILE A 526 34.17 14.47 -13.02
C ILE A 526 35.16 14.25 -14.17
N LEU A 527 34.84 14.83 -15.32
CA LEU A 527 35.67 14.86 -16.52
C LEU A 527 36.47 16.16 -16.54
N GLY A 528 37.79 16.05 -16.63
CA GLY A 528 38.71 17.14 -16.98
C GLY A 528 39.37 16.84 -18.33
N GLU A 529 39.81 17.88 -19.04
CA GLU A 529 40.40 17.74 -20.39
C GLU A 529 41.67 16.88 -20.37
N ASP A 530 42.57 17.13 -19.40
CA ASP A 530 43.84 16.41 -19.27
C ASP A 530 43.63 14.97 -18.79
N GLU A 531 42.78 14.77 -17.77
CA GLU A 531 42.48 13.44 -17.26
C GLU A 531 41.83 12.57 -18.33
N LEU A 532 40.86 13.10 -19.09
CA LEU A 532 40.19 12.33 -20.13
C LEU A 532 41.13 12.01 -21.29
N ALA A 533 42.04 12.93 -21.65
CA ALA A 533 43.09 12.68 -22.64
C ALA A 533 44.04 11.55 -22.20
N ALA A 534 44.29 11.42 -20.89
CA ALA A 534 45.02 10.31 -20.29
C ALA A 534 44.18 9.03 -20.13
N GLY A 535 42.92 9.02 -20.56
CA GLY A 535 42.02 7.87 -20.42
C GLY A 535 41.48 7.68 -19.00
N GLN A 536 41.45 8.73 -18.19
CA GLN A 536 41.06 8.71 -16.77
C GLN A 536 39.89 9.65 -16.47
N VAL A 537 39.19 9.37 -15.38
CA VAL A 537 38.13 10.23 -14.82
C VAL A 537 38.24 10.25 -13.30
N ARG A 538 37.65 11.25 -12.67
CA ARG A 538 37.67 11.38 -11.21
C ARG A 538 36.33 10.99 -10.60
N ILE A 539 36.32 10.04 -9.67
CA ILE A 539 35.13 9.67 -8.90
C ILE A 539 35.20 10.37 -7.55
N LYS A 540 34.19 11.19 -7.22
CA LYS A 540 34.09 11.92 -5.95
C LYS A 540 32.84 11.50 -5.19
N GLU A 541 33.01 11.10 -3.93
CA GLU A 541 31.87 10.89 -3.04
C GLU A 541 31.35 12.23 -2.52
N LEU A 542 30.05 12.47 -2.68
CA LEU A 542 29.39 13.70 -2.27
C LEU A 542 28.95 13.62 -0.80
N GLY A 543 29.04 14.75 -0.09
CA GLY A 543 28.64 14.86 1.32
C GLY A 543 29.69 14.44 2.36
N LEU A 544 30.92 14.10 1.96
CA LEU A 544 32.01 13.80 2.89
C LEU A 544 32.39 15.02 3.75
N GLU A 545 32.77 14.79 5.02
CA GLU A 545 33.26 15.82 5.93
C GLU A 545 34.60 16.42 5.49
N GLU A 546 34.89 17.62 5.99
CA GLU A 546 36.15 18.32 5.73
C GLU A 546 37.32 17.54 6.36
N GLY A 547 38.38 17.28 5.58
CA GLY A 547 39.52 16.45 6.02
C GLY A 547 39.43 14.96 5.68
N HIS A 548 38.34 14.46 5.09
CA HIS A 548 38.27 13.08 4.61
C HIS A 548 39.28 12.83 3.47
N PRO A 549 40.04 11.71 3.46
CA PRO A 549 41.12 11.48 2.49
C PRO A 549 40.66 11.48 1.03
N GLU A 550 39.42 11.03 0.77
CA GLU A 550 38.82 11.01 -0.57
C GLU A 550 37.94 12.22 -0.89
N LYS A 551 38.01 13.30 -0.10
CA LYS A 551 37.15 14.48 -0.28
C LYS A 551 37.28 15.09 -1.68
N GLU A 552 38.47 15.07 -2.27
CA GLU A 552 38.72 15.57 -3.63
C GLU A 552 38.52 14.54 -4.73
N GLY A 553 38.01 13.35 -4.39
CA GLY A 553 37.81 12.26 -5.32
C GLY A 553 39.10 11.56 -5.75
N VAL A 554 38.92 10.39 -6.35
CA VAL A 554 39.99 9.47 -6.74
C VAL A 554 40.02 9.37 -8.26
N LEU A 555 41.23 9.38 -8.85
CA LEU A 555 41.42 9.14 -10.29
C LEU A 555 41.27 7.65 -10.59
N VAL A 556 40.51 7.34 -11.65
CA VAL A 556 40.16 5.99 -12.06
C VAL A 556 40.27 5.92 -13.58
N ASP A 557 40.86 4.83 -14.08
CA ASP A 557 40.90 4.58 -15.51
C ASP A 557 39.48 4.43 -16.06
N LEU A 558 39.21 5.08 -17.19
CA LEU A 558 37.88 5.10 -17.81
C LEU A 558 37.39 3.67 -18.15
N ALA A 559 38.30 2.75 -18.42
CA ALA A 559 38.01 1.34 -18.66
C ALA A 559 37.50 0.59 -17.40
N ALA A 560 37.91 1.03 -16.21
CA ALA A 560 37.51 0.43 -14.92
C ALA A 560 36.35 1.18 -14.24
N LEU A 561 35.90 2.30 -14.81
CA LEU A 561 34.91 3.21 -14.22
C LEU A 561 33.64 2.49 -13.73
N THR A 562 33.05 1.61 -14.54
CA THR A 562 31.78 0.96 -14.21
C THR A 562 31.91 0.03 -13.01
N ASP A 563 33.02 -0.71 -12.93
CA ASP A 563 33.26 -1.69 -11.87
C ASP A 563 33.61 -0.99 -10.55
N GLU A 564 34.41 0.07 -10.61
CA GLU A 564 34.74 0.89 -9.44
C GLU A 564 33.51 1.60 -8.87
N VAL A 565 32.65 2.16 -9.73
CA VAL A 565 31.38 2.77 -9.28
C VAL A 565 30.50 1.73 -8.60
N LYS A 566 30.36 0.52 -9.16
CA LYS A 566 29.58 -0.57 -8.55
C LYS A 566 30.13 -0.97 -7.19
N ALA A 567 31.45 -1.12 -7.07
CA ALA A 567 32.10 -1.47 -5.80
C ALA A 567 31.85 -0.40 -4.73
N ARG A 568 31.96 0.89 -5.10
CA ARG A 568 31.69 2.02 -4.19
C ARG A 568 30.23 2.10 -3.76
N LEU A 569 29.29 1.88 -4.68
CA LEU A 569 27.86 1.83 -4.37
C LEU A 569 27.54 0.70 -3.39
N ALA A 570 28.06 -0.50 -3.63
CA ALA A 570 27.88 -1.64 -2.72
C ALA A 570 28.46 -1.36 -1.32
N LYS A 571 29.65 -0.78 -1.24
CA LYS A 571 30.27 -0.39 0.03
C LYS A 571 29.41 0.63 0.78
N LYS A 572 28.89 1.66 0.11
CA LYS A 572 28.03 2.68 0.72
C LYS A 572 26.70 2.11 1.22
N GLN A 573 26.11 1.16 0.50
CA GLN A 573 24.91 0.45 0.93
C GLN A 573 25.18 -0.36 2.22
N SER A 574 26.28 -1.11 2.28
CA SER A 574 26.65 -1.91 3.47
C SER A 574 26.94 -1.06 4.72
N GLN A 575 27.51 0.13 4.55
CA GLN A 575 27.74 1.06 5.66
C GLN A 575 26.44 1.70 6.16
N THR A 576 25.46 1.86 5.27
CA THR A 576 24.15 2.42 5.63
C THR A 576 23.32 1.40 6.41
N SER A 577 23.34 0.12 6.01
CA SER A 577 22.68 -0.97 6.76
C SER A 577 23.31 -1.19 8.14
N ALA A 578 24.65 -1.21 8.23
CA ALA A 578 25.34 -1.35 9.52
C ALA A 578 25.08 -0.19 10.48
N LYS A 579 24.97 1.05 9.98
CA LYS A 579 24.58 2.21 10.82
C LYS A 579 23.13 2.14 11.30
N ALA A 580 22.21 1.59 10.50
CA ALA A 580 20.84 1.35 10.93
C ALA A 580 20.79 0.34 12.09
N ASP A 581 21.55 -0.76 12.00
CA ASP A 581 21.65 -1.78 13.06
C ASP A 581 22.27 -1.23 14.35
N ILE A 582 23.37 -0.46 14.26
CA ILE A 582 24.03 0.13 15.43
C ILE A 582 23.12 1.17 16.11
N SER A 583 22.36 1.96 15.34
CA SER A 583 21.40 2.92 15.92
C SER A 583 20.27 2.24 16.69
N GLY A 584 19.82 1.07 16.23
CA GLY A 584 18.85 0.22 16.93
C GLY A 584 19.40 -0.35 18.24
N VAL A 585 20.66 -0.80 18.25
CA VAL A 585 21.33 -1.31 19.46
C VAL A 585 21.60 -0.18 20.47
N THR A 586 21.96 1.02 20.00
CA THR A 586 22.22 2.16 20.88
C THR A 586 20.94 2.65 21.55
N GLN A 587 19.78 2.62 20.85
CA GLN A 587 18.47 2.88 21.45
C GLN A 587 18.07 1.82 22.50
N GLN A 588 18.42 0.55 22.29
CA GLN A 588 18.19 -0.50 23.29
C GLN A 588 19.06 -0.34 24.54
N LEU A 589 20.31 0.14 24.39
CA LEU A 589 21.22 0.37 25.52
C LEU A 589 20.87 1.64 26.33
N GLU A 590 20.32 2.68 25.69
CA GLU A 590 19.84 3.87 26.39
C GLU A 590 18.54 3.61 27.18
N ALA A 591 17.72 2.64 26.77
CA ALA A 591 16.52 2.22 27.50
C ALA A 591 16.82 1.37 28.76
N VAL A 592 18.08 0.92 28.96
CA VAL A 592 18.48 0.03 30.06
C VAL A 592 19.28 0.76 31.15
N LYS A 593 19.42 2.10 31.10
CA LYS A 593 20.00 2.86 32.23
C LYS A 593 19.00 2.97 33.38
N VAL A 594 18.96 1.93 34.21
CA VAL A 594 18.32 1.87 35.52
C VAL A 594 18.90 2.97 36.41
N GLU A 595 18.02 3.80 36.98
CA GLU A 595 18.36 4.82 37.97
C GLU A 595 19.05 4.16 39.19
N ALA A 596 20.27 4.59 39.48
CA ALA A 596 20.90 4.27 40.75
C ALA A 596 20.16 5.00 41.89
N PRO A 597 19.80 4.31 42.99
CA PRO A 597 19.06 4.93 44.08
C PRO A 597 19.92 5.99 44.77
N LYS A 598 19.35 7.17 44.96
CA LYS A 598 19.92 8.24 45.78
C LYS A 598 19.96 7.76 47.24
N THR A 599 21.16 7.60 47.78
CA THR A 599 21.36 7.46 49.23
C THR A 599 21.00 8.76 49.92
N GLU A 600 19.95 8.72 50.73
CA GLU A 600 19.60 9.80 51.65
C GLU A 600 20.61 9.85 52.80
N ASP A 601 21.11 11.05 53.03
CA ASP A 601 21.91 11.47 54.15
C ASP A 601 20.97 11.68 55.35
N ALA A 602 21.06 10.82 56.36
CA ALA A 602 20.45 11.02 57.67
C ALA A 602 21.48 10.67 58.73
N GLY A 603 22.06 11.71 59.33
CA GLY A 603 22.94 11.58 60.47
C GLY A 603 22.22 11.03 61.71
N VAL A 604 22.87 10.11 62.41
CA VAL A 604 23.53 10.25 63.74
C VAL A 604 24.46 9.05 63.90
#